data_AF-A0A2J6MLC6-F1
#
_entry.id   AF-A0A2J6MLC6-F1
#
_cell.length_a   1.000
_cell.length_b   1.000
_cell.length_c   1.000
_cell.angle_alpha   90.00
_cell.angle_beta   90.00
_cell.angle_gamma   90.00
#
_symmetry.space_group_name_H-M   'P 1'
#
loop_
_entity.id
_entity.type
_entity.pdbx_description
1 polymer ?
#
loop_
_entity_poly.entity_id
_entity_poly.type
_entity_poly.pdbx_seq_one_letter_code
_entity_poly.pdbx_strand_id
1 'polypeptide(L)'
;MLDIRKVLQENLKALLATRPETSRLNLSREMKVADGTLGSIQYGKGNPTIEILETIALFFGLETWQLLSPNLGHTTTGSGRKLRGGQYVRWPFPGITPADFDTLPCEDREEIEHYVAYKIKRRKANSARRKKS
;
A
#
# COMPACT_ATOMS: atom_id res chain seq x y z
N MET A 1 -12.81 17.88 -4.80
CA MET A 1 -13.05 16.41 -4.88
C MET A 1 -11.84 15.80 -5.57
N LEU A 2 -11.26 14.73 -5.02
CA LEU A 2 -10.11 14.07 -5.64
C LEU A 2 -10.54 13.40 -6.95
N ASP A 3 -9.89 13.75 -8.05
CA ASP A 3 -10.11 13.10 -9.34
C ASP A 3 -9.28 11.81 -9.38
N ILE A 4 -9.89 10.71 -8.96
CA ILE A 4 -9.26 9.39 -8.88
C ILE A 4 -8.72 8.94 -10.25
N ARG A 5 -9.40 9.32 -11.33
CA ARG A 5 -8.96 8.96 -12.68
C ARG A 5 -7.66 9.66 -13.03
N LYS A 6 -7.55 10.94 -12.68
CA LYS A 6 -6.32 11.71 -12.84
C LYS A 6 -5.18 11.16 -11.97
N VAL A 7 -5.47 10.80 -10.71
CA VAL A 7 -4.48 10.17 -9.81
C VAL A 7 -3.96 8.86 -10.39
N LEU A 8 -4.85 7.98 -10.83
CA LEU A 8 -4.48 6.71 -11.45
C LEU A 8 -3.65 6.90 -12.72
N GLN A 9 -4.04 7.86 -13.56
CA GLN A 9 -3.30 8.23 -14.76
C GLN A 9 -1.87 8.69 -14.43
N GLU A 10 -1.72 9.60 -13.46
CA GLU A 10 -0.43 10.16 -13.06
C GLU A 10 0.47 9.08 -12.45
N ASN A 11 -0.07 8.26 -11.56
CA ASN A 11 0.61 7.13 -10.95
C ASN A 11 1.07 6.11 -12.01
N LEU A 12 0.21 5.72 -12.94
CA LEU A 12 0.58 4.79 -14.00
C LEU A 12 1.68 5.37 -14.91
N LYS A 13 1.59 6.66 -15.27
CA LYS A 13 2.65 7.32 -16.04
C LYS A 13 3.99 7.31 -15.31
N ALA A 14 3.99 7.62 -14.01
CA ALA A 14 5.19 7.60 -13.19
C ALA A 14 5.80 6.19 -13.13
N LEU A 15 4.99 5.15 -12.96
CA LEU A 15 5.44 3.77 -12.93
C LEU A 15 6.02 3.31 -14.27
N LEU A 16 5.35 3.62 -15.39
CA LEU A 16 5.88 3.30 -16.72
C LEU A 16 7.20 4.02 -17.00
N ALA A 17 7.35 5.26 -16.52
CA ALA A 17 8.59 6.03 -16.67
C ALA A 17 9.78 5.43 -15.90
N THR A 18 9.56 4.52 -14.93
CA THR A 18 10.66 3.80 -14.26
C THR A 18 11.37 2.78 -15.15
N ARG A 19 10.76 2.42 -16.29
CA ARG A 19 11.30 1.48 -17.27
C ARG A 19 11.29 2.10 -18.68
N PRO A 20 12.07 3.16 -18.93
CA PRO A 20 12.05 3.88 -20.21
C PRO A 20 12.53 3.01 -21.39
N GLU A 21 13.35 2.01 -21.11
CA GLU A 21 13.92 1.09 -22.10
C GLU A 21 12.89 0.09 -22.66
N THR A 22 11.75 -0.09 -21.98
CA THR A 22 10.72 -1.05 -22.39
C THR A 22 9.53 -0.33 -22.99
N SER A 23 9.18 -0.65 -24.24
CA SER A 23 7.99 -0.10 -24.87
C SER A 23 6.72 -0.47 -24.10
N ARG A 24 5.69 0.40 -24.12
CA ARG A 24 4.39 0.12 -23.48
C ARG A 24 3.78 -1.20 -23.94
N LEU A 25 3.94 -1.53 -25.23
CA LEU A 25 3.46 -2.79 -25.81
C LEU A 25 4.17 -4.01 -25.20
N ASN A 26 5.47 -3.91 -24.94
CA ASN A 26 6.21 -4.99 -24.28
C ASN A 26 5.81 -5.10 -22.80
N LEU A 27 5.68 -3.97 -22.10
CA LEU A 27 5.18 -3.97 -20.72
C LEU A 27 3.76 -4.56 -20.62
N SER A 28 2.89 -4.25 -21.57
CA SER A 28 1.53 -4.82 -21.60
C SER A 28 1.57 -6.36 -21.69
N ARG A 29 2.48 -6.91 -22.51
CA ARG A 29 2.68 -8.35 -22.66
C ARG A 29 3.25 -8.98 -21.39
N GLU A 30 4.26 -8.36 -20.78
CA GLU A 30 4.85 -8.82 -19.52
C GLU A 30 3.83 -8.84 -18.38
N MET A 31 3.01 -7.79 -18.29
CA MET A 31 1.95 -7.63 -17.29
C MET A 31 0.72 -8.50 -17.57
N LYS A 32 0.58 -9.04 -18.78
CA LYS A 32 -0.64 -9.70 -19.28
C LYS A 32 -1.88 -8.79 -19.25
N VAL A 33 -1.68 -7.50 -19.51
CA VAL A 33 -2.75 -6.51 -19.64
C VAL A 33 -2.80 -6.04 -21.09
N ALA A 34 -3.99 -5.90 -21.66
CA ALA A 34 -4.13 -5.41 -23.03
C ALA A 34 -3.52 -4.01 -23.19
N ASP A 35 -2.72 -3.79 -24.24
CA ASP A 35 -2.06 -2.50 -24.51
C ASP A 35 -3.08 -1.35 -24.64
N GLY A 36 -4.25 -1.62 -25.23
CA GLY A 36 -5.36 -0.67 -25.30
C GLY A 36 -5.88 -0.25 -23.92
N THR A 37 -5.93 -1.17 -22.96
CA THR A 37 -6.31 -0.88 -21.57
C THR A 37 -5.28 0.02 -20.91
N LEU A 38 -3.99 -0.33 -20.98
CA LEU A 38 -2.91 0.51 -20.43
C LEU A 38 -2.92 1.90 -21.05
N GLY A 39 -3.10 2.01 -22.37
CA GLY A 39 -3.24 3.28 -23.05
C GLY A 39 -4.44 4.08 -22.57
N SER A 40 -5.60 3.44 -22.42
CA SER A 40 -6.83 4.09 -21.96
C SER A 40 -6.66 4.68 -20.55
N ILE A 41 -5.97 3.97 -19.64
CA ILE A 41 -5.63 4.47 -18.31
C ILE A 41 -4.60 5.60 -18.39
N GLN A 42 -3.53 5.42 -19.16
CA GLN A 42 -2.45 6.41 -19.34
C GLN A 42 -2.94 7.75 -19.92
N TYR A 43 -4.01 7.74 -20.71
CA TYR A 43 -4.63 8.95 -21.26
C TYR A 43 -5.88 9.41 -20.47
N GLY A 44 -6.18 8.80 -19.32
CA GLY A 44 -7.30 9.21 -18.46
C GLY A 44 -8.68 9.00 -19.09
N LYS A 45 -8.81 8.04 -20.01
CA LYS A 45 -10.07 7.73 -20.70
C LYS A 45 -10.71 6.41 -20.25
N GLY A 46 -9.93 5.54 -19.61
CA GLY A 46 -10.36 4.20 -19.22
C GLY A 46 -11.01 4.15 -17.84
N ASN A 47 -11.96 3.22 -17.69
CA ASN A 47 -12.47 2.76 -16.40
C ASN A 47 -12.03 1.29 -16.20
N PRO A 48 -10.80 1.05 -15.74
CA PRO A 48 -10.31 -0.31 -15.55
C PRO A 48 -11.06 -1.00 -14.41
N THR A 49 -11.21 -2.33 -14.53
CA THR A 49 -11.76 -3.14 -13.45
C THR A 49 -10.75 -3.31 -12.33
N ILE A 50 -11.21 -3.77 -11.17
CA ILE A 50 -10.33 -3.97 -10.01
C ILE A 50 -9.26 -5.03 -10.28
N GLU A 51 -9.58 -6.07 -11.06
CA GLU A 51 -8.66 -7.15 -11.41
C GLU A 51 -7.51 -6.65 -12.30
N ILE A 52 -7.82 -5.71 -13.20
CA ILE A 52 -6.81 -5.04 -14.03
C ILE A 52 -5.89 -4.20 -13.15
N LEU A 53 -6.46 -3.44 -12.21
CA LEU A 53 -5.67 -2.63 -11.28
C LEU A 53 -4.78 -3.50 -10.38
N GLU A 54 -5.28 -4.62 -9.89
CA GLU A 54 -4.53 -5.58 -9.09
C GLU A 54 -3.37 -6.18 -9.90
N THR A 55 -3.62 -6.60 -11.14
CA THR A 55 -2.58 -7.12 -12.03
C THR A 55 -1.47 -6.09 -12.25
N ILE A 56 -1.86 -4.82 -12.49
CA ILE A 56 -0.90 -3.71 -12.65
C ILE A 56 -0.12 -3.49 -11.35
N ALA A 57 -0.79 -3.42 -10.21
CA ALA A 57 -0.17 -3.16 -8.92
C ALA A 57 0.85 -4.25 -8.56
N LEU A 58 0.46 -5.53 -8.68
CA LEU A 58 1.30 -6.68 -8.42
C LEU A 58 2.57 -6.68 -9.28
N PHE A 59 2.45 -6.33 -10.57
CA PHE A 59 3.62 -6.23 -11.45
C PHE A 59 4.65 -5.20 -10.97
N PHE A 60 4.18 -4.08 -10.38
CA PHE A 60 5.05 -3.05 -9.81
C PHE A 60 5.39 -3.28 -8.32
N GLY A 61 4.94 -4.40 -7.73
CA GLY A 61 5.17 -4.71 -6.32
C GLY A 61 4.42 -3.78 -5.36
N LEU A 62 3.23 -3.33 -5.75
CA LEU A 62 2.37 -2.41 -5.01
C LEU A 62 1.06 -3.09 -4.62
N GLU A 63 0.36 -2.49 -3.65
CA GLU A 63 -1.03 -2.82 -3.33
C GLU A 63 -1.99 -2.03 -4.24
N THR A 64 -3.15 -2.61 -4.56
CA THR A 64 -4.11 -2.05 -5.54
C THR A 64 -4.58 -0.63 -5.18
N TRP A 65 -4.80 -0.35 -3.89
CA TRP A 65 -5.25 0.97 -3.44
C TRP A 65 -4.19 2.06 -3.64
N GLN A 66 -2.89 1.69 -3.70
CA GLN A 66 -1.82 2.65 -3.91
C GLN A 66 -1.92 3.29 -5.29
N LEU A 67 -2.34 2.53 -6.31
CA LEU A 67 -2.58 3.08 -7.65
C LEU A 67 -3.65 4.18 -7.66
N LEU A 68 -4.59 4.14 -6.72
CA LEU A 68 -5.71 5.08 -6.60
C LEU A 68 -5.43 6.23 -5.62
N SER A 69 -4.29 6.20 -4.93
CA SER A 69 -3.89 7.20 -3.94
C SER A 69 -2.87 8.18 -4.53
N PRO A 70 -2.96 9.49 -4.24
CA PRO A 70 -1.94 10.45 -4.66
C PRO A 70 -0.53 9.99 -4.26
N ASN A 71 0.44 10.14 -5.16
CA ASN A 71 1.83 9.75 -4.95
C ASN A 71 2.00 8.30 -4.46
N LEU A 72 1.18 7.37 -4.96
CA LEU A 72 1.17 5.96 -4.56
C LEU A 72 0.95 5.72 -3.05
N GLY A 73 0.34 6.68 -2.35
CA GLY A 73 0.15 6.64 -0.91
C GLY A 73 1.37 7.08 -0.09
N HIS A 74 2.43 7.60 -0.72
CA HIS A 74 3.53 8.21 -0.01
C HIS A 74 3.09 9.58 0.55
N THR A 75 3.01 9.68 1.88
CA THR A 75 2.93 10.98 2.53
C THR A 75 4.27 11.68 2.30
N THR A 76 4.25 12.84 1.64
CA THR A 76 5.42 13.71 1.42
C THR A 76 5.94 14.23 2.76
N THR A 77 6.63 13.37 3.50
CA THR A 77 7.38 13.69 4.71
C THR A 77 8.71 12.96 4.62
N GLY A 78 9.66 13.59 3.92
CA GLY A 78 11.09 13.47 4.17
C GLY A 78 11.78 12.16 3.78
N SER A 79 12.61 12.27 2.73
CA SER A 79 13.91 11.61 2.59
C SER A 79 13.95 10.09 2.41
N GLY A 80 14.29 9.72 1.17
CA GLY A 80 15.14 8.59 0.77
C GLY A 80 15.22 7.39 1.70
N ARG A 81 14.55 6.30 1.31
CA ARG A 81 15.00 4.96 1.67
C ARG A 81 14.73 4.00 0.52
N LYS A 82 15.82 3.44 0.00
CA LYS A 82 15.83 2.42 -1.05
C LYS A 82 14.89 1.27 -0.67
N LEU A 83 14.15 0.81 -1.67
CA LEU A 83 13.23 -0.34 -1.69
C LEU A 83 13.72 -1.53 -0.87
N ARG A 84 12.91 -2.01 0.07
CA ARG A 84 12.72 -3.44 0.37
C ARG A 84 11.28 -3.63 0.81
N GLY A 85 10.64 -4.69 0.33
CA GLY A 85 9.22 -5.00 0.54
C GLY A 85 8.81 -5.04 2.02
N GLY A 86 7.51 -4.90 2.24
CA GLY A 86 6.88 -4.98 3.56
C GLY A 86 6.36 -3.63 4.05
N GLN A 87 5.10 -3.33 3.74
CA GLN A 87 4.37 -2.29 4.46
C GLN A 87 3.95 -2.81 5.84
N TYR A 88 4.90 -2.96 6.77
CA TYR A 88 4.57 -2.66 8.16
C TYR A 88 4.61 -1.16 8.29
N VAL A 89 3.45 -0.53 8.13
CA VAL A 89 3.24 0.89 8.43
C VAL A 89 3.53 1.08 9.92
N ARG A 90 4.81 1.33 10.21
CA ARG A 90 5.40 1.49 11.53
C ARG A 90 5.16 0.30 12.48
N TRP A 91 5.98 -0.74 12.30
CA TRP A 91 6.13 -1.81 13.27
C TRP A 91 6.21 -1.24 14.72
N PRO A 92 5.29 -1.63 15.62
CA PRO A 92 5.11 -0.96 16.91
C PRO A 92 6.11 -1.41 17.98
N PHE A 93 6.87 -2.49 17.72
CA PHE A 93 7.81 -3.07 18.67
C PHE A 93 9.26 -2.78 18.24
N PRO A 94 9.87 -1.67 18.68
CA PRO A 94 11.22 -1.30 18.22
C PRO A 94 12.31 -2.31 18.60
N GLY A 95 12.06 -3.18 19.59
CA GLY A 95 13.00 -4.20 20.05
C GLY A 95 12.78 -5.61 19.49
N ILE A 96 11.76 -5.81 18.64
CA ILE A 96 11.44 -7.10 18.03
C ILE A 96 11.49 -6.89 16.52
N THR A 97 12.09 -7.79 15.74
CA THR A 97 11.98 -7.69 14.28
C THR A 97 10.66 -8.33 13.82
N PRO A 98 10.01 -7.81 12.76
CA PRO A 98 8.78 -8.43 12.24
C PRO A 98 8.95 -9.92 11.91
N ALA A 99 10.11 -10.29 11.35
CA ALA A 99 10.44 -11.67 11.02
C ALA A 99 10.44 -12.57 12.26
N ASP A 100 11.03 -12.13 13.37
CA ASP A 100 11.06 -12.91 14.61
C ASP A 100 9.65 -13.11 15.18
N PHE A 101 8.79 -12.10 15.10
CA PHE A 101 7.39 -12.22 15.53
C PHE A 101 6.59 -13.20 14.66
N ASP A 102 6.83 -13.23 13.36
CA ASP A 102 6.14 -14.13 12.45
C ASP A 102 6.51 -15.60 12.66
N THR A 103 7.68 -15.87 13.27
CA THR A 103 8.10 -17.23 13.66
C THR A 103 7.43 -17.76 14.92
N LEU A 104 6.72 -16.91 15.68
CA LEU A 104 6.04 -17.34 16.90
C LEU A 104 4.84 -18.27 16.60
N PRO A 105 4.58 -19.26 17.47
CA PRO A 105 3.33 -20.01 17.45
C PRO A 105 2.09 -19.09 17.47
N CYS A 106 0.98 -19.56 16.90
CA CYS A 106 -0.26 -18.79 16.88
C CYS A 106 -0.76 -18.43 18.28
N GLU A 107 -0.62 -19.36 19.24
CA GLU A 107 -1.03 -19.16 20.64
C GLU A 107 -0.32 -17.97 21.29
N ASP A 108 1.00 -17.87 21.11
CA ASP A 108 1.81 -16.77 21.66
C ASP A 108 1.46 -15.43 21.01
N ARG A 109 1.13 -15.43 19.71
CA ARG A 109 0.72 -14.22 18.99
C ARG A 109 -0.64 -13.71 19.46
N GLU A 110 -1.59 -14.62 19.68
CA GLU A 110 -2.91 -14.29 20.23
C GLU A 110 -2.82 -13.73 21.65
N GLU A 111 -1.92 -14.27 22.48
CA GLU A 111 -1.68 -13.75 23.82
C GLU A 111 -1.15 -12.30 23.79
N ILE A 112 -0.18 -12.03 22.90
CA ILE A 112 0.38 -10.67 22.72
C ILE A 112 -0.72 -9.70 22.26
N GLU A 113 -1.56 -10.10 21.31
CA GLU A 113 -2.68 -9.27 20.84
C GLU A 113 -3.67 -8.98 21.97
N HIS A 114 -4.07 -10.01 22.72
CA HIS A 114 -5.01 -9.88 23.82
C HIS A 114 -4.45 -8.94 24.92
N TYR A 115 -3.16 -9.04 25.22
CA TYR A 115 -2.50 -8.17 26.19
C TYR A 115 -2.48 -6.70 25.75
N VAL A 116 -2.16 -6.44 24.49
CA VAL A 116 -2.18 -5.09 23.91
C VAL A 116 -3.60 -4.51 23.94
N ALA A 117 -4.60 -5.28 23.51
CA ALA A 117 -6.01 -4.88 23.53
C ALA A 117 -6.49 -4.54 24.95
N TYR A 118 -6.12 -5.36 25.94
CA TYR A 118 -6.42 -5.13 27.35
C TYR A 118 -5.83 -3.80 27.85
N LYS A 119 -4.56 -3.51 27.57
CA LYS A 119 -3.90 -2.26 28.00
C LYS A 119 -4.53 -1.03 27.36
N ILE A 120 -4.92 -1.11 26.08
CA ILE A 120 -5.62 -0.03 25.38
C ILE A 120 -6.98 0.23 26.02
N LYS A 121 -7.76 -0.83 26.28
CA LYS A 121 -9.07 -0.74 26.94
C LYS A 121 -8.96 -0.10 28.32
N ARG A 122 -7.94 -0.50 29.11
CA ARG A 122 -7.67 0.07 30.44
C ARG A 122 -7.33 1.56 30.37
N ARG A 123 -6.48 1.99 29.43
CA ARG A 123 -6.16 3.42 29.24
C ARG A 123 -7.40 4.23 28.85
N LYS A 124 -8.22 3.74 27.93
CA LYS A 124 -9.47 4.42 27.53
C LYS A 124 -10.43 4.59 28.71
N ALA A 125 -10.61 3.55 29.53
CA ALA A 125 -11.45 3.60 30.72
C ALA A 125 -10.95 4.61 31.76
N ASN A 126 -9.63 4.68 31.99
CA ASN A 126 -9.04 5.65 32.92
C ASN A 126 -9.13 7.10 32.42
N SER A 127 -8.96 7.33 31.12
CA SER A 127 -9.13 8.67 30.51
C SER A 127 -10.58 9.14 30.57
N ALA A 128 -11.56 8.25 30.44
CA ALA A 128 -12.98 8.58 30.57
C ALA A 128 -13.37 8.97 32.00
N ARG A 129 -12.73 8.38 33.02
CA ARG A 129 -12.96 8.75 34.43
C ARG A 129 -12.36 10.11 34.79
N ARG A 130 -11.20 10.48 34.23
CA ARG A 130 -10.56 11.80 34.47
C ARG A 130 -11.28 12.99 33.83
N LYS A 131 -12.12 12.77 32.81
CA LYS A 131 -12.92 13.83 32.17
C LYS A 131 -14.26 14.11 32.87
N LYS A 132 -14.62 13.31 33.87
CA LYS A 132 -15.87 13.44 34.64
C LYS A 132 -15.65 13.99 36.06
N SER A 133 -14.43 14.38 36.39
CA SER A 133 -14.05 14.95 37.69
C SER A 133 -13.56 16.38 37.53
#